data_AF-A0A6H0RWA9-F1
#
_entry.id   AF-A0A6H0RWA9-F1
#
_cell.length_a   1.000
_cell.length_b   1.000
_cell.length_c   1.000
_cell.angle_alpha   90.00
_cell.angle_beta   90.00
_cell.angle_gamma   90.00
#
_symmetry.space_group_name_H-M   'P 1'
#
loop_
_entity.id
_entity.type
_entity.pdbx_description
1 polymer ?
#
loop_
_entity_poly.entity_id
_entity_poly.type
_entity_poly.pdbx_seq_one_letter_code
_entity_poly.pdbx_strand_id
1 'polypeptide(L)'
;MHHEAATLRQHRDDAGMEGLLARAAGGRAMLLVVERLDRVFRAIGVAGQGSLRQWAESPSGVTVFASSPTLFEGVSSRTKPWYGSFMVERVHEMSTEDIVTLVGRAARPRGVDGLHPVVTSGPGRAAVAEIHRRVGGCPRTWLFLAEVLDARTLFEVDAAVRLVLDFWTPYYQPRLWKVPAGEGRLLTEIARSPHGRTVRELAENLGISSQSASTGLRRLAASRWVSSSKDMAGDRRLTVYDVADPLVREFIQFRDRSALS
;
A
#
# COMPACT_ATOMS: atom_id res chain seq x y z
N MET A 1 13.56 -23.36 -26.56
CA MET A 1 13.11 -22.06 -26.00
C MET A 1 14.06 -21.52 -24.93
N HIS A 2 14.30 -22.20 -23.79
CA HIS A 2 15.16 -21.65 -22.72
C HIS A 2 16.62 -21.38 -23.13
N HIS A 3 17.27 -22.30 -23.86
CA HIS A 3 18.64 -22.11 -24.35
C HIS A 3 18.74 -20.97 -25.36
N GLU A 4 17.80 -20.91 -26.31
CA GLU A 4 17.70 -19.84 -27.31
C GLU A 4 17.48 -18.46 -26.67
N ALA A 5 16.58 -18.35 -25.69
CA ALA A 5 16.36 -17.12 -24.94
C ALA A 5 17.61 -16.66 -24.16
N ALA A 6 18.41 -17.60 -23.64
CA ALA A 6 19.66 -17.28 -22.96
C ALA A 6 20.69 -16.70 -23.93
N THR A 7 20.81 -17.29 -25.11
CA THR A 7 21.70 -16.80 -26.19
C THR A 7 21.28 -15.40 -26.64
N LEU A 8 19.99 -15.18 -26.93
CA LEU A 8 19.49 -13.86 -27.36
C LEU A 8 19.73 -12.77 -26.32
N ARG A 9 19.55 -13.07 -25.03
CA ARG A 9 19.85 -12.14 -23.93
C ARG A 9 21.33 -11.79 -23.83
N GLN A 10 22.23 -12.76 -24.01
CA GLN A 10 23.68 -12.52 -23.99
C GLN A 10 24.10 -11.56 -25.11
N HIS A 11 23.47 -11.67 -26.28
CA HIS A 11 23.74 -10.82 -27.44
C HIS A 11 22.96 -9.51 -27.44
N ARG A 12 22.06 -9.29 -26.45
CA ARG A 12 21.13 -8.14 -26.40
C ARG A 12 20.32 -7.99 -27.71
N ASP A 13 19.90 -9.13 -28.25
CA ASP A 13 19.09 -9.18 -29.47
C ASP A 13 17.60 -9.05 -29.12
N ASP A 14 17.15 -7.80 -29.00
CA ASP A 14 15.76 -7.48 -28.65
C ASP A 14 14.79 -7.99 -29.74
N ALA A 15 15.12 -7.80 -31.02
CA ALA A 15 14.28 -8.26 -32.14
C ALA A 15 14.16 -9.79 -32.18
N GLY A 16 15.26 -10.51 -31.92
CA GLY A 16 15.24 -11.96 -31.80
C GLY A 16 14.40 -12.44 -30.61
N MET A 17 14.45 -11.72 -29.47
CA MET A 17 13.57 -12.00 -28.33
C MET A 17 12.09 -11.77 -28.65
N GLU A 18 11.76 -10.68 -29.34
CA GLU A 18 10.39 -10.40 -29.80
C GLU A 18 9.88 -11.50 -30.74
N GLY A 19 10.70 -11.92 -31.72
CA GLY A 19 10.39 -13.01 -32.64
C GLY A 19 10.21 -14.36 -31.92
N LEU A 20 11.04 -14.66 -30.92
CA LEU A 20 10.90 -15.85 -30.09
C LEU A 20 9.55 -15.86 -29.36
N LEU A 21 9.15 -14.73 -28.78
CA LEU A 21 7.88 -14.57 -28.07
C LEU A 21 6.68 -14.67 -29.02
N ALA A 22 6.74 -14.03 -30.18
CA ALA A 22 5.69 -14.09 -31.19
C ALA A 22 5.46 -15.54 -31.69
N ARG A 23 6.55 -16.28 -31.94
CA ARG A 23 6.47 -17.71 -32.30
C ARG A 23 5.87 -18.55 -31.18
N ALA A 24 6.25 -18.30 -29.93
CA ALA A 24 5.69 -18.99 -28.78
C ALA A 24 4.18 -18.72 -28.60
N ALA A 25 3.73 -17.49 -28.90
CA ALA A 25 2.32 -17.14 -28.88
C ALA A 25 1.51 -17.86 -29.98
N GLY A 26 2.14 -18.15 -31.12
CA GLY A 26 1.53 -18.92 -32.21
C GLY A 26 0.29 -18.23 -32.78
N GLY A 27 0.36 -16.90 -32.97
CA GLY A 27 -0.75 -16.08 -33.47
C GLY A 27 -1.82 -15.72 -32.41
N ARG A 28 -1.64 -16.12 -31.15
CA ARG A 28 -2.53 -15.71 -30.05
C ARG A 28 -2.13 -14.33 -29.51
N ALA A 29 -3.10 -13.62 -28.96
CA ALA A 29 -2.83 -12.38 -28.23
C ALA A 29 -1.91 -12.63 -27.03
N MET A 30 -0.93 -11.74 -26.85
CA MET A 30 -0.01 -11.78 -25.72
C MET A 30 -0.42 -10.77 -24.65
N LEU A 31 -0.36 -11.20 -23.38
CA LEU A 31 -0.53 -10.34 -22.21
C LEU A 31 0.77 -10.33 -21.39
N LEU A 32 1.37 -9.15 -21.23
CA LEU A 32 2.49 -8.93 -20.35
C LEU A 32 2.00 -8.34 -19.03
N VAL A 33 2.04 -9.16 -17.97
CA VAL A 33 1.70 -8.73 -16.60
C VAL A 33 2.96 -8.22 -15.91
N VAL A 34 2.98 -6.94 -15.53
CA VAL A 34 4.14 -6.30 -14.88
C VAL A 34 3.78 -5.79 -13.51
N GLU A 35 4.36 -6.40 -12.47
CA GLU A 35 4.28 -5.85 -11.12
C GLU A 35 5.33 -4.75 -10.90
N ARG A 36 4.91 -3.63 -10.30
CA ARG A 36 5.78 -2.47 -10.02
C ARG A 36 6.50 -1.93 -11.26
N LEU A 37 5.69 -1.51 -12.23
CA LEU A 37 6.17 -0.90 -13.47
C LEU A 37 7.12 0.28 -13.23
N ASP A 38 6.91 1.04 -12.15
CA ASP A 38 7.79 2.13 -11.71
C ASP A 38 9.24 1.67 -11.54
N ARG A 39 9.44 0.47 -10.99
CA ARG A 39 10.78 -0.11 -10.80
C ARG A 39 11.36 -0.64 -12.10
N VAL A 40 10.53 -1.28 -12.92
CA VAL A 40 10.94 -1.80 -14.23
C VAL A 40 11.39 -0.66 -15.13
N PHE A 41 10.61 0.42 -15.22
CA PHE A 41 10.94 1.60 -16.02
C PHE A 41 12.23 2.27 -15.55
N ARG A 42 12.46 2.35 -14.24
CA ARG A 42 13.73 2.85 -13.70
C ARG A 42 14.91 1.95 -14.08
N ALA A 43 14.72 0.63 -14.09
CA ALA A 43 15.78 -0.32 -14.41
C ALA A 43 16.16 -0.33 -15.90
N ILE A 44 15.18 -0.23 -16.80
CA ILE A 44 15.42 -0.26 -18.26
C ILE A 44 15.77 1.12 -18.85
N GLY A 45 15.64 2.18 -18.05
CA GLY A 45 15.90 3.56 -18.48
C GLY A 45 14.93 4.04 -19.57
N VAL A 46 15.14 5.27 -20.05
CA VAL A 46 14.26 5.89 -21.05
C VAL A 46 14.35 5.17 -22.41
N ALA A 47 15.54 4.72 -22.80
CA ALA A 47 15.72 3.97 -24.05
C ALA A 47 14.95 2.65 -24.03
N GLY A 48 15.09 1.84 -22.97
CA GLY A 48 14.36 0.57 -22.86
C GLY A 48 12.85 0.76 -22.71
N GLN A 49 12.40 1.86 -22.10
CA GLN A 49 10.98 2.24 -22.12
C GLN A 49 10.49 2.48 -23.54
N GLY A 50 11.29 3.14 -24.38
CA GLY A 50 10.99 3.35 -25.80
C GLY A 50 10.90 2.04 -26.58
N SER A 51 11.89 1.15 -26.44
CA SER A 51 11.87 -0.18 -27.08
C SER A 51 10.65 -1.00 -26.67
N LEU A 52 10.31 -1.03 -25.37
CA LEU A 52 9.13 -1.74 -24.89
C LEU A 52 7.83 -1.16 -25.49
N ARG A 53 7.75 0.16 -25.65
CA ARG A 53 6.58 0.81 -26.26
C ARG A 53 6.47 0.43 -27.74
N GLN A 54 7.57 0.51 -28.46
CA GLN A 54 7.63 0.15 -29.87
C GLN A 54 7.14 -1.29 -30.09
N TRP A 55 7.59 -2.22 -29.24
CA TRP A 55 7.13 -3.61 -29.32
C TRP A 55 5.63 -3.75 -28.99
N ALA A 56 5.15 -3.08 -27.93
CA ALA A 56 3.74 -3.11 -27.56
C ALA A 56 2.81 -2.54 -28.65
N GLU A 57 3.28 -1.56 -29.42
CA GLU A 57 2.54 -0.94 -30.53
C GLU A 57 2.70 -1.69 -31.87
N SER A 58 3.52 -2.75 -31.92
CA SER A 58 3.70 -3.54 -33.15
C SER A 58 2.45 -4.39 -33.48
N PRO A 59 2.24 -4.80 -34.75
CA PRO A 59 1.10 -5.65 -35.13
C PRO A 59 1.06 -7.02 -34.43
N SER A 60 2.23 -7.55 -34.08
CA SER A 60 2.39 -8.76 -33.25
C SER A 60 2.60 -8.45 -31.78
N GLY A 61 2.34 -7.21 -31.37
CA GLY A 61 2.70 -6.65 -30.08
C GLY A 61 1.96 -7.26 -28.90
N VAL A 62 2.21 -6.69 -27.74
CA VAL A 62 1.75 -7.20 -26.45
C VAL A 62 0.82 -6.21 -25.76
N THR A 63 -0.27 -6.72 -25.18
CA THR A 63 -1.06 -5.92 -24.23
C THR A 63 -0.32 -5.88 -22.90
N VAL A 64 -0.06 -4.70 -22.37
CA VAL A 64 0.62 -4.54 -21.08
C VAL A 64 -0.41 -4.28 -19.98
N PHE A 65 -0.48 -5.18 -19.01
CA PHE A 65 -1.25 -4.99 -17.77
C PHE A 65 -0.28 -4.82 -16.62
N ALA A 66 -0.32 -3.68 -15.96
CA ALA A 66 0.73 -3.30 -15.03
C ALA A 66 0.18 -2.73 -13.72
N SER A 67 0.94 -2.93 -12.64
CA SER A 67 0.67 -2.31 -11.34
C SER A 67 1.79 -1.36 -10.93
N SER A 68 1.44 -0.33 -10.18
CA SER A 68 2.42 0.52 -9.48
C SER A 68 1.79 1.05 -8.18
N PRO A 69 2.58 1.29 -7.11
CA PRO A 69 2.04 1.79 -5.84
C PRO A 69 1.42 3.19 -5.94
N THR A 70 1.89 4.00 -6.91
CA THR A 70 1.43 5.36 -7.17
C THR A 70 1.66 5.70 -8.63
N LEU A 71 0.82 6.57 -9.21
CA LEU A 71 1.08 7.18 -10.51
C LEU A 71 2.48 7.83 -10.50
N PHE A 72 3.25 7.62 -11.55
CA PHE A 72 4.65 8.05 -11.63
C PHE A 72 4.98 8.64 -13.00
N GLU A 73 6.05 9.43 -13.04
CA GLU A 73 6.41 10.27 -14.20
C GLU A 73 6.50 9.49 -15.52
N GLY A 74 7.00 8.25 -15.47
CA GLY A 74 7.19 7.39 -16.66
C GLY A 74 5.93 7.17 -17.51
N VAL A 75 4.74 7.27 -16.91
CA VAL A 75 3.45 7.14 -17.60
C VAL A 75 2.61 8.42 -17.58
N SER A 76 2.97 9.39 -16.73
CA SER A 76 2.17 10.62 -16.53
C SER A 76 2.79 11.89 -17.11
N SER A 77 4.07 11.87 -17.52
CA SER A 77 4.75 13.05 -18.07
C SER A 77 4.85 13.00 -19.59
N ARG A 78 4.51 14.12 -20.24
CA ARG A 78 4.62 14.32 -21.70
C ARG A 78 6.02 14.09 -22.25
N THR A 79 7.04 14.16 -21.41
CA THR A 79 8.44 13.98 -21.80
C THR A 79 8.88 12.51 -21.78
N LYS A 80 8.02 11.58 -21.38
CA LYS A 80 8.35 10.16 -21.24
C LYS A 80 7.71 9.30 -22.32
N PRO A 81 8.33 8.17 -22.69
CA PRO A 81 7.84 7.34 -23.78
C PRO A 81 6.42 6.84 -23.59
N TRP A 82 5.94 6.56 -22.38
CA TRP A 82 4.62 5.95 -22.16
C TRP A 82 3.51 6.95 -21.79
N TYR A 83 3.70 8.24 -22.09
CA TYR A 83 2.70 9.26 -21.80
C TYR A 83 1.35 8.95 -22.48
N GLY A 84 0.30 8.82 -21.69
CA GLY A 84 -1.06 8.59 -22.20
C GLY A 84 -1.29 7.18 -22.78
N SER A 85 -0.35 6.26 -22.60
CA SER A 85 -0.43 4.90 -23.16
C SER A 85 -1.24 3.91 -22.31
N PHE A 86 -1.61 4.27 -21.09
CA PHE A 86 -2.34 3.40 -20.16
C PHE A 86 -3.72 3.95 -19.81
N MET A 87 -4.72 3.06 -19.74
CA MET A 87 -5.93 3.27 -18.95
C MET A 87 -5.56 3.08 -17.47
N VAL A 88 -5.59 4.16 -16.69
CA VAL A 88 -5.16 4.14 -15.29
C VAL A 88 -6.36 3.94 -14.38
N GLU A 89 -6.47 2.74 -13.81
CA GLU A 89 -7.43 2.43 -12.76
C GLU A 89 -6.77 2.56 -11.38
N ARG A 90 -7.37 3.38 -10.50
CA ARG A 90 -6.91 3.48 -9.10
C ARG A 90 -7.70 2.51 -8.24
N VAL A 91 -6.97 1.61 -7.59
CA VAL A 91 -7.53 0.80 -6.51
C VAL A 91 -7.57 1.64 -5.25
N HIS A 92 -8.78 2.01 -4.84
CA HIS A 92 -9.02 2.79 -3.63
C HIS A 92 -9.03 1.89 -2.39
N GLU A 93 -8.79 2.50 -1.23
CA GLU A 93 -9.10 1.86 0.04
C GLU A 93 -10.59 1.54 0.11
N MET A 94 -10.93 0.40 0.71
CA MET A 94 -12.31 -0.02 0.91
C MET A 94 -12.99 0.90 1.91
N SER A 95 -14.17 1.42 1.55
CA SER A 95 -15.03 2.11 2.49
C SER A 95 -15.69 1.12 3.47
N THR A 96 -16.23 1.62 4.58
CA THR A 96 -17.05 0.82 5.50
C THR A 96 -18.15 0.05 4.76
N GLU A 97 -18.77 0.64 3.74
CA GLU A 97 -19.84 0.00 2.95
C GLU A 97 -19.31 -1.15 2.07
N ASP A 98 -18.15 -0.95 1.44
CA ASP A 98 -17.48 -2.01 0.67
C ASP A 98 -17.14 -3.19 1.58
N ILE A 99 -16.70 -2.89 2.81
CA ILE A 99 -16.31 -3.87 3.80
C ILE A 99 -17.51 -4.66 4.32
N VAL A 100 -18.61 -3.98 4.69
CA VAL A 100 -19.85 -4.65 5.11
C VAL A 100 -20.33 -5.60 4.01
N THR A 101 -20.25 -5.17 2.75
CA THR A 101 -20.60 -6.00 1.59
C THR A 101 -19.67 -7.20 1.46
N LEU A 102 -18.35 -7.00 1.58
CA LEU A 102 -17.36 -8.08 1.50
C LEU A 102 -17.56 -9.13 2.60
N VAL A 103 -17.61 -8.69 3.86
CA VAL A 103 -17.75 -9.58 5.03
C VAL A 103 -19.08 -10.33 4.97
N GLY A 104 -20.17 -9.65 4.59
CA GLY A 104 -21.47 -10.29 4.43
C GLY A 104 -21.47 -11.36 3.33
N ARG A 105 -20.80 -11.12 2.19
CA ARG A 105 -20.68 -12.10 1.11
C ARG A 105 -19.79 -13.29 1.49
N ALA A 106 -18.68 -13.03 2.18
CA ALA A 106 -17.77 -14.07 2.64
C ALA A 106 -18.39 -15.02 3.68
N ALA A 107 -19.46 -14.61 4.36
CA ALA A 107 -20.16 -15.44 5.36
C ALA A 107 -20.81 -16.70 4.76
N ARG A 108 -21.36 -16.60 3.55
CA ARG A 108 -22.21 -17.67 2.96
C ARG A 108 -21.42 -18.95 2.64
N PRO A 109 -20.26 -18.89 1.95
CA PRO A 109 -19.51 -20.10 1.64
C PRO A 109 -18.92 -20.79 2.87
N ARG A 110 -18.73 -20.04 3.97
CA ARG A 110 -18.17 -20.55 5.24
C ARG A 110 -19.20 -21.18 6.16
N GLY A 111 -20.49 -21.18 5.80
CA GLY A 111 -21.58 -21.66 6.67
C GLY A 111 -21.76 -20.81 7.94
N VAL A 112 -21.27 -19.57 7.93
CA VAL A 112 -21.41 -18.61 9.04
C VAL A 112 -22.62 -17.71 8.76
N ASP A 113 -23.77 -18.31 8.47
CA ASP A 113 -24.94 -17.60 7.94
C ASP A 113 -25.46 -16.51 8.89
N GLY A 114 -25.17 -16.64 10.20
CA GLY A 114 -25.47 -15.61 11.20
C GLY A 114 -24.65 -14.33 11.07
N LEU A 115 -23.51 -14.32 10.36
CA LEU A 115 -22.68 -13.12 10.21
C LEU A 115 -23.28 -12.11 9.25
N HIS A 116 -23.93 -12.52 8.16
CA HIS A 116 -24.54 -11.59 7.21
C HIS A 116 -25.58 -10.65 7.85
N PRO A 117 -26.63 -11.13 8.55
CA PRO A 117 -27.58 -10.23 9.21
C PRO A 117 -26.90 -9.35 10.27
N VAL A 118 -25.92 -9.90 10.99
CA VAL A 118 -25.18 -9.18 12.03
C VAL A 118 -24.34 -8.03 11.44
N VAL A 119 -23.52 -8.27 10.41
CA VAL A 119 -22.63 -7.24 9.84
C VAL A 119 -23.41 -6.14 9.12
N THR A 120 -24.59 -6.45 8.56
CA THR A 120 -25.45 -5.46 7.90
C THR A 120 -26.29 -4.62 8.86
N SER A 121 -26.38 -5.02 10.14
CA SER A 121 -27.11 -4.29 11.18
C SER A 121 -26.44 -2.97 11.56
N GLY A 122 -27.17 -2.04 12.19
CA GLY A 122 -26.60 -0.79 12.70
C GLY A 122 -25.38 -1.01 13.63
N PRO A 123 -25.48 -1.86 14.67
CA PRO A 123 -24.34 -2.21 15.51
C PRO A 123 -23.18 -2.86 14.75
N GLY A 124 -23.46 -3.78 13.81
CA GLY A 124 -22.43 -4.43 13.00
C GLY A 124 -21.66 -3.44 12.13
N ARG A 125 -22.35 -2.51 11.48
CA ARG A 125 -21.75 -1.43 10.69
C ARG A 125 -20.88 -0.51 11.56
N ALA A 126 -21.32 -0.18 12.77
CA ALA A 126 -20.53 0.60 13.72
C ALA A 126 -19.24 -0.13 14.14
N ALA A 127 -19.32 -1.45 14.38
CA ALA A 127 -18.15 -2.27 14.68
C ALA A 127 -17.17 -2.33 13.50
N VAL A 128 -17.67 -2.52 12.27
CA VAL A 128 -16.83 -2.44 11.05
C VAL A 128 -16.16 -1.08 10.94
N ALA A 129 -16.90 0.02 11.13
CA ALA A 129 -16.36 1.38 11.04
C ALA A 129 -15.25 1.61 12.06
N GLU A 130 -15.38 1.09 13.28
CA GLU A 130 -14.36 1.20 14.32
C GLU A 130 -13.11 0.38 14.01
N ILE A 131 -13.26 -0.86 13.53
CA ILE A 131 -12.13 -1.66 13.05
C ILE A 131 -11.43 -0.94 11.89
N HIS A 132 -12.19 -0.44 10.91
CA HIS A 132 -11.70 0.32 9.76
C HIS A 132 -10.90 1.56 10.15
N ARG A 133 -11.37 2.32 11.14
CA ARG A 133 -10.64 3.47 11.67
C ARG A 133 -9.26 3.10 12.21
N ARG A 134 -9.10 1.89 12.77
CA ARG A 134 -7.86 1.42 13.41
C ARG A 134 -6.91 0.71 12.45
N VAL A 135 -7.42 -0.04 11.48
CA VAL A 135 -6.59 -0.86 10.57
C VAL A 135 -6.55 -0.35 9.12
N GLY A 136 -7.30 0.70 8.82
CA GLY A 136 -7.45 1.28 7.47
C GLY A 136 -8.30 0.44 6.53
N GLY A 137 -8.43 0.91 5.28
CA GLY A 137 -9.25 0.28 4.24
C GLY A 137 -8.49 -0.63 3.29
N CYS A 138 -7.32 -1.17 3.67
CA CYS A 138 -6.54 -2.03 2.78
C CYS A 138 -7.35 -3.27 2.35
N PRO A 139 -7.61 -3.50 1.04
CA PRO A 139 -8.41 -4.64 0.61
C PRO A 139 -7.89 -6.01 1.08
N ARG A 140 -6.55 -6.17 1.15
CA ARG A 140 -5.93 -7.41 1.63
C ARG A 140 -6.22 -7.68 3.11
N THR A 141 -6.22 -6.64 3.95
CA THR A 141 -6.59 -6.74 5.36
C THR A 141 -8.03 -7.21 5.52
N TRP A 142 -8.94 -6.63 4.74
CA TRP A 142 -10.36 -6.94 4.84
C TRP A 142 -10.75 -8.27 4.22
N LEU A 143 -10.04 -8.73 3.18
CA LEU A 143 -10.15 -10.09 2.69
C LEU A 143 -9.73 -11.10 3.76
N PHE A 144 -8.60 -10.87 4.43
CA PHE A 144 -8.18 -11.72 5.56
C PHE A 144 -9.21 -11.73 6.69
N LEU A 145 -9.65 -10.56 7.14
CA LEU A 145 -10.68 -10.45 8.18
C LEU A 145 -12.00 -11.11 7.77
N ALA A 146 -12.40 -10.98 6.51
CA ALA A 146 -13.62 -11.61 6.00
C ALA A 146 -13.57 -13.14 6.04
N GLU A 147 -12.39 -13.77 6.04
CA GLU A 147 -12.25 -15.22 6.21
C GLU A 147 -12.35 -15.66 7.68
N VAL A 148 -11.82 -14.84 8.60
CA VAL A 148 -11.66 -15.22 10.03
C VAL A 148 -12.74 -14.67 10.96
N LEU A 149 -13.44 -13.59 10.58
CA LEU A 149 -14.50 -12.99 11.40
C LEU A 149 -15.76 -13.86 11.41
N ASP A 150 -16.43 -13.85 12.56
CA ASP A 150 -17.76 -14.39 12.83
C ASP A 150 -18.63 -13.36 13.56
N ALA A 151 -19.87 -13.72 13.87
CA ALA A 151 -20.83 -12.81 14.49
C ALA A 151 -20.40 -12.31 15.88
N ARG A 152 -19.55 -13.05 16.60
CA ARG A 152 -19.06 -12.68 17.93
C ARG A 152 -17.82 -11.80 17.83
N THR A 153 -16.82 -12.27 17.09
CA THR A 153 -15.53 -11.60 16.90
C THR A 153 -15.64 -10.26 16.18
N LEU A 154 -16.70 -10.04 15.39
CA LEU A 154 -17.00 -8.73 14.83
C LEU A 154 -17.11 -7.63 15.90
N PHE A 155 -17.73 -7.95 17.04
CA PHE A 155 -17.91 -6.98 18.13
C PHE A 155 -16.70 -6.93 19.08
N GLU A 156 -15.79 -7.91 19.00
CA GLU A 156 -14.53 -7.93 19.74
C GLU A 156 -13.45 -7.15 18.96
N VAL A 157 -13.63 -5.82 18.82
CA VAL A 157 -12.78 -4.94 17.98
C VAL A 157 -11.28 -5.13 18.28
N ASP A 158 -10.88 -5.17 19.55
CA ASP A 158 -9.47 -5.38 19.90
C ASP A 158 -8.93 -6.74 19.45
N ALA A 159 -9.76 -7.79 19.47
CA ALA A 159 -9.38 -9.10 18.98
C ALA A 159 -9.22 -9.09 17.46
N ALA A 160 -10.15 -8.46 16.73
CA ALA A 160 -10.05 -8.28 15.29
C ALA A 160 -8.78 -7.48 14.90
N VAL A 161 -8.47 -6.39 15.60
CA VAL A 161 -7.25 -5.60 15.37
C VAL A 161 -5.99 -6.42 15.65
N ARG A 162 -5.97 -7.24 16.71
CA ARG A 162 -4.85 -8.16 17.00
C ARG A 162 -4.61 -9.15 15.86
N LEU A 163 -5.65 -9.76 15.31
CA LEU A 163 -5.53 -10.65 14.14
C LEU A 163 -4.86 -9.95 12.96
N VAL A 164 -5.23 -8.69 12.70
CA VAL A 164 -4.60 -7.90 11.63
C VAL A 164 -3.14 -7.58 11.94
N LEU A 165 -2.82 -7.21 13.19
CA LEU A 165 -1.45 -6.97 13.61
C LEU A 165 -0.58 -8.21 13.42
N ASP A 166 -1.06 -9.38 13.81
CA ASP A 166 -0.34 -10.64 13.63
C ASP A 166 -0.11 -10.94 12.14
N PHE A 167 -1.15 -10.77 11.31
CA PHE A 167 -1.07 -10.96 9.86
C PHE A 167 -0.02 -10.06 9.20
N TRP A 168 0.09 -8.79 9.63
CA TRP A 168 1.02 -7.84 9.04
C TRP A 168 2.37 -7.71 9.76
N THR A 169 2.56 -8.39 10.89
CA THR A 169 3.82 -8.35 11.65
C THR A 169 5.04 -8.66 10.77
N PRO A 170 5.05 -9.70 9.93
CA PRO A 170 6.20 -10.01 9.08
C PRO A 170 6.56 -8.90 8.08
N TYR A 171 5.59 -8.04 7.74
CA TYR A 171 5.79 -6.92 6.83
C TYR A 171 6.30 -5.67 7.54
N TYR A 172 5.68 -5.26 8.66
CA TYR A 172 6.05 -4.01 9.34
C TYR A 172 7.31 -4.15 10.19
N GLN A 173 7.50 -5.27 10.89
CA GLN A 173 8.57 -5.40 11.87
C GLN A 173 9.97 -5.18 11.25
N PRO A 174 10.37 -5.84 10.14
CA PRO A 174 11.68 -5.61 9.54
C PRO A 174 11.85 -4.19 8.97
N ARG A 175 10.75 -3.52 8.63
CA ARG A 175 10.77 -2.15 8.11
C ARG A 175 10.94 -1.13 9.23
N LEU A 176 10.23 -1.33 10.35
CA LEU A 176 10.35 -0.50 11.54
C LEU A 176 11.75 -0.61 12.16
N TRP A 177 12.38 -1.78 12.15
CA TRP A 177 13.78 -1.95 12.60
C TRP A 177 14.80 -1.17 11.78
N LYS A 178 14.48 -0.80 10.53
CA LYS A 178 15.34 0.02 9.68
C LYS A 178 15.13 1.52 9.89
N VAL A 179 14.13 1.92 10.68
CA VAL A 179 13.91 3.33 11.02
C VAL A 179 15.01 3.74 12.01
N PRO A 180 15.82 4.77 11.70
CA PRO A 180 16.87 5.18 12.63
C PRO A 180 16.28 5.68 13.95
N ALA A 181 17.02 5.56 15.05
CA ALA A 181 16.49 5.74 16.40
C ALA A 181 15.85 7.13 16.65
N GLY A 182 16.43 8.20 16.11
CA GLY A 182 15.88 9.56 16.24
C GLY A 182 14.51 9.70 15.55
N GLU A 183 14.42 9.24 14.31
CA GLU A 183 13.16 9.16 13.56
C GLU A 183 12.15 8.19 14.22
N GLY A 184 12.63 7.09 14.81
CA GLY A 184 11.79 6.16 15.56
C GLY A 184 11.14 6.78 16.79
N ARG A 185 11.86 7.65 17.52
CA ARG A 185 11.30 8.42 18.64
C ARG A 185 10.20 9.38 18.18
N LEU A 186 10.41 10.09 17.07
CA LEU A 186 9.40 10.95 16.46
C LEU A 186 8.14 10.15 16.07
N LEU A 187 8.33 9.04 15.36
CA LEU A 187 7.22 8.20 14.93
C LEU A 187 6.43 7.65 16.12
N THR A 188 7.11 7.24 17.19
CA THR A 188 6.49 6.74 18.43
C THR A 188 5.69 7.84 19.12
N GLU A 189 6.23 9.05 19.22
CA GLU A 189 5.55 10.17 19.87
C GLU A 189 4.30 10.63 19.10
N ILE A 190 4.33 10.58 17.76
CA ILE A 190 3.14 10.78 16.92
C ILE A 190 2.12 9.67 17.18
N ALA A 191 2.57 8.41 17.22
CA ALA A 191 1.72 7.24 17.42
C ALA A 191 0.97 7.23 18.77
N ARG A 192 1.42 7.99 19.78
CA ARG A 192 0.74 8.10 21.08
C ARG A 192 -0.50 8.99 21.07
N SER A 193 -0.60 9.93 20.13
CA SER A 193 -1.74 10.86 20.04
C SER A 193 -2.72 10.40 18.98
N PRO A 194 -4.04 10.36 19.23
CA PRO A 194 -5.04 10.05 18.20
C PRO A 194 -5.12 11.11 17.08
N HIS A 195 -4.49 12.26 17.28
CA HIS A 195 -4.43 13.36 16.32
C HIS A 195 -2.99 13.65 15.91
N GLY A 196 -2.82 14.21 14.71
CA GLY A 196 -1.52 14.67 14.24
C GLY A 196 -0.89 15.72 15.16
N ARG A 197 0.45 15.79 15.18
CA ARG A 197 1.22 16.71 16.01
C ARG A 197 2.06 17.66 15.18
N THR A 198 2.23 18.89 15.65
CA THR A 198 3.11 19.88 15.04
C THR A 198 4.58 19.57 15.30
N VAL A 199 5.47 20.16 14.49
CA VAL A 199 6.93 20.10 14.71
C VAL A 199 7.30 20.61 16.10
N ARG A 200 6.64 21.67 16.57
CA ARG A 200 6.93 22.32 17.85
C ARG A 200 6.63 21.39 19.01
N GLU A 201 5.43 20.81 19.05
CA GLU A 201 5.03 19.87 20.11
C GLU A 201 5.95 18.66 20.15
N LEU A 202 6.32 18.12 18.98
CA LEU A 202 7.24 16.99 18.90
C LEU A 202 8.65 17.34 19.41
N ALA A 203 9.14 18.53 19.09
CA ALA A 203 10.44 19.02 19.56
C ALA A 203 10.46 19.20 21.08
N GLU A 204 9.42 19.84 21.63
CA GLU A 204 9.25 20.06 23.07
C GLU A 204 9.14 18.73 23.83
N ASN A 205 8.25 17.81 23.39
CA ASN A 205 8.04 16.52 24.05
C ASN A 205 9.28 15.60 24.03
N LEU A 206 10.11 15.69 22.99
CA LEU A 206 11.28 14.83 22.84
C LEU A 206 12.58 15.48 23.36
N GLY A 207 12.55 16.75 23.75
CA GLY A 207 13.72 17.51 24.17
C GLY A 207 14.75 17.69 23.06
N ILE A 208 14.29 17.90 21.82
CA ILE A 208 15.16 18.11 20.64
C ILE A 208 14.87 19.46 20.00
N SER A 209 15.77 19.95 19.13
CA SER A 209 15.51 21.18 18.39
C SER A 209 14.42 21.00 17.33
N SER A 210 13.66 22.06 17.04
CA SER A 210 12.68 22.08 15.95
C SER A 210 13.31 21.77 14.58
N GLN A 211 14.58 22.13 14.37
CA GLN A 211 15.33 21.82 13.15
C GLN A 211 15.62 20.31 13.03
N SER A 212 16.01 19.67 14.14
CA SER A 212 16.21 18.23 14.22
C SER A 212 14.89 17.48 13.98
N ALA A 213 13.80 17.91 14.64
CA ALA A 213 12.46 17.35 14.45
C ALA A 213 12.01 17.47 12.99
N SER A 214 12.12 18.66 12.39
CA SER A 214 11.75 18.91 10.99
C SER A 214 12.52 18.02 10.01
N THR A 215 13.83 17.84 10.25
CA THR A 215 14.68 17.00 9.41
C THR A 215 14.28 15.53 9.49
N GLY A 216 14.03 15.02 10.69
CA GLY A 216 13.55 13.66 10.91
C GLY A 216 12.18 13.42 10.27
N LEU A 217 11.24 14.34 10.44
CA LEU A 217 9.91 14.28 9.83
C LEU A 217 9.95 14.28 8.30
N ARG A 218 10.84 15.07 7.69
CA ARG A 218 11.04 15.06 6.23
C ARG A 218 11.50 13.69 5.73
N ARG A 219 12.41 13.03 6.45
CA ARG A 219 12.89 11.67 6.12
C ARG A 219 11.82 10.61 6.31
N LEU A 220 11.04 10.70 7.39
CA LEU A 220 9.89 9.82 7.64
C LEU A 220 8.82 9.99 6.56
N ALA A 221 8.53 11.22 6.14
CA ALA A 221 7.56 11.50 5.08
C ALA A 221 8.05 10.98 3.72
N ALA A 222 9.33 11.18 3.39
CA ALA A 222 9.93 10.62 2.16
C ALA A 222 9.85 9.08 2.13
N SER A 223 9.92 8.45 3.31
CA SER A 223 9.78 7.00 3.48
C SER A 223 8.33 6.55 3.69
N ARG A 224 7.35 7.47 3.64
CA ARG A 224 5.92 7.27 3.84
C ARG A 224 5.53 6.67 5.21
N TRP A 225 6.31 6.94 6.25
CA TRP A 225 5.93 6.59 7.63
C TRP A 225 4.98 7.61 8.24
N VAL A 226 5.09 8.87 7.83
CA VAL A 226 4.21 9.95 8.27
C VAL A 226 3.66 10.70 7.07
N SER A 227 2.48 11.26 7.24
CA SER A 227 1.86 12.21 6.33
C SER A 227 1.80 13.59 7.01
N SER A 228 1.70 14.65 6.21
CA SER A 228 1.50 16.00 6.73
C SER A 228 0.21 16.58 6.18
N SER A 229 -0.56 17.23 7.02
CA SER A 229 -1.79 17.92 6.65
C SER A 229 -1.88 19.28 7.35
N LYS A 230 -2.84 20.11 6.95
CA LYS A 230 -3.22 21.27 7.74
C LYS A 230 -4.01 20.81 8.96
N ASP A 231 -3.82 21.49 10.08
CA ASP A 231 -4.62 21.22 11.26
C ASP A 231 -6.08 21.63 11.01
N MET A 232 -6.91 20.63 10.74
CA MET A 232 -8.32 20.85 10.43
C MET A 232 -9.17 21.08 11.68
N ALA A 233 -8.70 20.64 12.85
CA ALA A 233 -9.40 20.72 14.12
C ALA A 233 -8.98 21.93 14.97
N GLY A 234 -7.79 22.48 14.74
CA GLY A 234 -7.27 23.67 15.40
C GLY A 234 -6.89 24.79 14.41
N ASP A 235 -5.65 25.26 14.49
CA ASP A 235 -5.18 26.37 13.66
C ASP A 235 -4.75 25.88 12.27
N ARG A 236 -5.61 26.12 11.28
CA ARG A 236 -5.41 25.75 9.86
C ARG A 236 -4.13 26.31 9.22
N ARG A 237 -3.44 27.26 9.85
CA ARG A 237 -2.12 27.74 9.40
C ARG A 237 -1.04 26.70 9.68
N LEU A 238 -1.18 25.96 10.77
CA LEU A 238 -0.21 24.97 11.22
C LEU A 238 -0.25 23.72 10.36
N THR A 239 0.93 23.09 10.26
CA THR A 239 1.10 21.78 9.64
C THR A 239 1.28 20.76 10.75
N VAL A 240 0.43 19.75 10.75
CA VAL A 240 0.49 18.60 11.65
C VAL A 240 0.98 17.38 10.89
N TYR A 241 1.67 16.50 11.62
CA TYR A 241 2.19 15.24 11.13
C TYR A 241 1.46 14.10 11.83
N ASP A 242 0.99 13.15 11.04
CA ASP A 242 0.30 11.94 11.51
C ASP A 242 0.98 10.69 10.93
N VAL A 243 0.78 9.54 11.56
CA VAL A 243 1.20 8.25 11.00
C VAL A 243 0.46 8.04 9.68
N ALA A 244 1.19 7.70 8.62
CA ALA A 244 0.59 7.57 7.29
C ALA A 244 -0.38 6.39 7.17
N ASP A 245 -0.20 5.38 8.01
CA ASP A 245 -0.98 4.14 8.03
C ASP A 245 -1.49 3.88 9.45
N PRO A 246 -2.81 3.85 9.69
CA PRO A 246 -3.38 3.58 11.01
C PRO A 246 -2.86 2.29 11.67
N LEU A 247 -2.54 1.27 10.88
CA LEU A 247 -2.07 0.00 11.41
C LEU A 247 -0.65 0.10 12.01
N VAL A 248 0.19 1.01 11.49
CA VAL A 248 1.50 1.29 12.08
C VAL A 248 1.36 1.89 13.48
N ARG A 249 0.35 2.74 13.68
CA ARG A 249 0.02 3.30 14.99
C ARG A 249 -0.37 2.19 15.97
N GLU A 250 -1.26 1.29 15.57
CA GLU A 250 -1.64 0.13 16.39
C GLU A 250 -0.43 -0.74 16.74
N PHE A 251 0.47 -1.00 15.78
CA PHE A 251 1.67 -1.79 15.98
C PHE A 251 2.61 -1.16 17.03
N ILE A 252 2.81 0.15 16.96
CA ILE A 252 3.64 0.89 17.91
C ILE A 252 3.00 0.88 19.31
N GLN A 253 1.71 1.20 19.41
CA GLN A 253 1.00 1.23 20.68
C GLN A 253 0.93 -0.16 21.35
N PHE A 254 0.76 -1.22 20.57
CA PHE A 254 0.77 -2.59 21.07
C PHE A 254 2.14 -2.96 21.68
N ARG A 255 3.23 -2.62 20.98
CA ARG A 255 4.59 -2.84 21.48
C ARG A 255 4.89 -2.03 22.73
N ASP A 256 4.49 -0.75 22.76
CA ASP A 256 4.67 0.12 23.93
C ASP A 256 3.94 -0.44 25.16
N ARG A 257 2.71 -0.96 25.00
CA ARG A 257 1.96 -1.62 26.09
C ARG A 257 2.64 -2.91 26.57
N SER A 258 3.16 -3.72 25.65
CA SER A 258 3.82 -4.99 25.96
C SER A 258 5.19 -4.80 26.64
N ALA A 259 5.82 -3.64 26.47
CA ALA A 259 7.07 -3.28 27.16
C ALA A 259 6.83 -2.76 28.59
N LEU A 260 5.58 -2.44 28.94
CA LEU A 260 5.16 -1.94 30.26
C LEU A 260 4.52 -3.03 31.14
N SER A 261 4.30 -4.23 30.61
CA SER A 261 3.77 -5.42 31.30
C SER A 261 4.88 -6.40 31.63
#